data_AF-A0A2E5JBU2-F1
#
_entry.id   AF-A0A2E5JBU2-F1
#
_cell.length_a   1.000
_cell.length_b   1.000
_cell.length_c   1.000
_cell.angle_alpha   90.00
_cell.angle_beta   90.00
_cell.angle_gamma   90.00
#
_symmetry.space_group_name_H-M   'P 1'
#
loop_
_entity.id
_entity.type
_entity.pdbx_description
1 polymer ?
#
loop_
_entity_poly.entity_id
_entity_poly.type
_entity_poly.pdbx_seq_one_letter_code
_entity_poly.pdbx_strand_id
1 'polypeptide(L)'
;MNCLAYFNFLISLSILINENNINYKAQENEKIVYGDGQIKIIGFSGTGKIEVYTIIGNQISNIKVRELKSYIFNLEIPPSNIYIIRIYNNGIYKSFKFTVP
;
A
#
# COMPACT_ATOMS: atom_id res chain seq x y z
N MET A 1 -25.63 -13.86 -41.66
CA MET A 1 -24.74 -13.48 -40.55
C MET A 1 -25.24 -14.18 -39.29
N ASN A 2 -24.61 -15.30 -38.92
CA ASN A 2 -25.13 -16.19 -37.89
C ASN A 2 -24.75 -15.69 -36.49
N CYS A 3 -25.72 -15.11 -35.78
CA CYS A 3 -25.62 -14.70 -34.38
C CYS A 3 -25.09 -15.82 -33.45
N LEU A 4 -25.37 -17.08 -33.81
CA LEU A 4 -24.85 -18.26 -33.10
C LEU A 4 -23.32 -18.35 -33.09
N ALA A 5 -22.64 -17.93 -34.16
CA ALA A 5 -21.18 -17.96 -34.22
C ALA A 5 -20.57 -16.92 -33.27
N TYR A 6 -21.22 -15.76 -33.14
CA TYR A 6 -20.79 -14.70 -32.22
C TYR A 6 -20.99 -15.12 -30.75
N PHE A 7 -22.11 -15.77 -30.44
CA PHE A 7 -22.38 -16.26 -29.09
C PHE A 7 -21.38 -17.36 -28.68
N ASN A 8 -21.08 -18.29 -29.57
CA ASN A 8 -20.08 -19.33 -29.32
C ASN A 8 -18.66 -18.76 -29.18
N PHE A 9 -18.33 -17.71 -29.95
CA PHE A 9 -17.05 -17.00 -29.81
C PHE A 9 -16.92 -16.33 -28.43
N LEU A 10 -17.97 -15.67 -27.95
CA LEU A 10 -18.01 -15.05 -26.62
C LEU A 10 -17.86 -16.09 -25.50
N ILE A 11 -18.51 -17.25 -25.61
CA ILE A 11 -18.35 -18.35 -24.66
C ILE A 11 -16.89 -18.83 -24.65
N SER A 12 -16.30 -19.06 -25.83
CA SER A 12 -14.90 -19.52 -25.92
C SER A 12 -13.91 -18.51 -25.31
N LEU A 13 -14.15 -17.21 -25.48
CA LEU A 13 -13.35 -16.15 -24.89
C LEU A 13 -13.47 -16.13 -23.36
N SER A 14 -14.67 -16.36 -22.84
CA SER A 14 -14.89 -16.42 -21.39
C SER A 14 -14.18 -17.60 -20.71
N ILE A 15 -14.11 -18.75 -21.39
CA ILE A 15 -13.40 -19.94 -20.91
C ILE A 15 -11.88 -19.70 -20.93
N LEU A 16 -11.36 -19.08 -21.99
CA LEU A 16 -9.94 -18.70 -22.10
C LEU A 16 -9.50 -17.74 -20.98
N ILE A 17 -10.37 -16.83 -20.56
CA ILE A 17 -10.08 -15.88 -19.47
C ILE A 17 -10.06 -16.57 -18.10
N ASN A 18 -10.86 -17.62 -17.89
CA ASN A 18 -10.96 -18.33 -16.61
C ASN A 18 -9.72 -19.20 -16.29
N GLU A 19 -8.96 -19.63 -17.31
CA GLU A 19 -7.72 -20.40 -17.10
C GLU A 19 -6.51 -19.55 -16.70
N ASN A 20 -6.61 -18.23 -16.89
CA ASN A 20 -5.64 -17.30 -16.31
C ASN A 20 -5.97 -17.16 -14.84
N ASN A 21 -5.40 -18.05 -14.03
CA ASN A 21 -5.29 -17.93 -12.58
C ASN A 21 -4.68 -16.57 -12.25
N ILE A 22 -5.52 -15.53 -12.15
CA ILE A 22 -5.17 -14.25 -11.55
C ILE A 22 -4.98 -14.58 -10.08
N ASN A 23 -3.74 -14.96 -9.75
CA ASN A 23 -3.29 -15.12 -8.39
C ASN A 23 -3.31 -13.72 -7.78
N TYR A 24 -4.49 -13.33 -7.27
CA TYR A 24 -4.64 -12.19 -6.38
C TYR A 24 -3.75 -12.50 -5.18
N LYS A 25 -2.50 -12.01 -5.22
CA LYS A 25 -1.65 -11.97 -4.03
C LYS A 25 -2.51 -11.43 -2.91
N ALA A 26 -2.74 -12.26 -1.90
CA ALA A 26 -3.49 -11.91 -0.70
C ALA A 26 -3.04 -10.51 -0.26
N GLN A 27 -4.01 -9.63 -0.07
CA GLN A 27 -3.84 -8.25 0.38
C GLN A 27 -2.73 -8.18 1.43
N GLU A 28 -1.67 -7.41 1.16
CA GLU A 28 -0.63 -7.20 2.17
C GLU A 28 -1.31 -6.70 3.44
N ASN A 29 -1.14 -7.43 4.55
CA ASN A 29 -1.74 -7.07 5.85
C ASN A 29 -1.20 -5.72 6.37
N GLU A 30 -0.11 -5.25 5.79
CA GLU A 30 0.58 -4.03 6.11
C GLU A 30 0.02 -2.86 5.33
N LYS A 31 -0.36 -1.79 6.04
CA LYS A 31 -0.88 -0.57 5.42
C LYS A 31 -0.58 0.66 6.25
N ILE A 32 -0.56 1.79 5.54
CA ILE A 32 -0.40 3.11 6.12
C ILE A 32 -1.67 3.90 5.83
N VAL A 33 -2.25 4.49 6.87
CA VAL A 33 -3.45 5.32 6.76
C VAL A 33 -3.12 6.71 7.28
N TYR A 34 -3.42 7.73 6.47
CA TYR A 34 -3.33 9.12 6.85
C TYR A 34 -4.74 9.70 7.06
N GLY A 35 -4.94 10.45 8.15
CA GLY A 35 -6.18 11.17 8.42
C GLY A 35 -6.02 12.07 9.64
N ASP A 36 -6.65 13.25 9.64
CA ASP A 36 -6.65 14.20 10.77
C ASP A 36 -5.24 14.54 11.31
N GLY A 37 -4.26 14.74 10.42
CA GLY A 37 -2.87 15.03 10.79
C GLY A 37 -2.11 13.83 11.39
N GLN A 38 -2.71 12.64 11.39
CA GLN A 38 -2.17 11.43 11.98
C GLN A 38 -1.83 10.38 10.92
N ILE A 39 -0.74 9.67 11.16
CA ILE A 39 -0.36 8.48 10.40
C ILE A 39 -0.52 7.26 11.30
N LYS A 40 -1.35 6.31 10.85
CA LYS A 40 -1.55 5.01 11.49
C LYS A 40 -0.85 3.91 10.71
N ILE A 41 -0.03 3.14 11.42
CA ILE A 41 0.71 2.00 10.90
C ILE A 41 0.01 0.71 11.33
N ILE A 42 -0.31 -0.15 10.36
CA ILE A 42 -1.10 -1.37 10.57
C ILE A 42 -0.34 -2.54 9.96
N GLY A 43 -0.41 -3.71 10.60
CA GLY A 43 0.21 -4.95 10.13
C GLY A 43 1.67 -5.16 10.56
N PHE A 44 2.25 -4.23 11.31
CA PHE A 44 3.61 -4.32 11.85
C PHE A 44 3.62 -4.68 13.34
N SER A 45 4.72 -5.25 13.83
CA SER A 45 4.94 -5.54 15.26
C SER A 45 6.42 -5.52 15.62
N GLY A 46 6.71 -5.31 16.90
CA GLY A 46 8.06 -5.22 17.44
C GLY A 46 8.72 -3.87 17.18
N THR A 47 10.02 -3.81 17.48
CA THR A 47 10.82 -2.59 17.34
C THR A 47 11.06 -2.24 15.88
N GLY A 48 11.18 -0.95 15.57
CA GLY A 48 11.52 -0.51 14.24
C GLY A 48 11.88 0.96 14.13
N LYS A 49 11.99 1.43 12.90
CA LYS A 49 12.22 2.83 12.56
C LYS A 49 11.28 3.24 11.44
N ILE A 50 10.66 4.40 11.59
CA ILE A 50 9.78 5.01 10.61
C ILE A 50 10.51 6.20 10.01
N GLU A 51 10.57 6.26 8.69
CA GLU A 51 11.16 7.38 7.96
C GLU A 51 10.13 7.90 6.98
N VAL A 52 9.92 9.22 6.95
CA VAL A 52 8.99 9.85 6.01
C VAL A 52 9.77 10.78 5.11
N TYR A 53 9.45 10.73 3.81
CA TYR A 53 10.08 11.49 2.76
C TYR A 53 9.03 12.17 1.89
N THR A 54 9.39 13.32 1.33
CA THR A 54 8.72 13.88 0.14
C THR A 54 8.83 12.91 -1.04
N ILE A 55 7.97 13.03 -2.05
CA ILE A 55 8.02 12.19 -3.25
C ILE A 55 9.35 12.29 -4.02
N ILE A 56 10.06 13.42 -3.89
CA ILE A 56 11.38 13.65 -4.50
C ILE A 56 12.55 13.16 -3.62
N GLY A 57 12.27 12.54 -2.47
CA GLY A 57 13.29 11.86 -1.66
C GLY A 57 13.89 12.69 -0.52
N ASN A 58 13.42 13.92 -0.27
CA ASN A 58 13.84 14.67 0.93
C ASN A 58 13.21 14.09 2.18
N GLN A 59 14.02 13.74 3.19
CA GLN A 59 13.54 13.21 4.47
C GLN A 59 12.93 14.32 5.33
N ILE A 60 11.73 14.08 5.86
CA ILE A 60 10.99 15.03 6.71
C ILE A 60 10.74 14.51 8.12
N SER A 61 10.85 13.20 8.35
CA SER A 61 10.74 12.61 9.69
C SER A 61 11.54 11.33 9.82
N ASN A 62 12.05 11.06 11.01
CA ASN A 62 12.77 9.84 11.38
C ASN A 62 12.51 9.51 12.85
N ILE A 63 11.79 8.42 13.10
CA ILE A 63 11.28 8.05 14.41
C ILE A 63 11.72 6.62 14.72
N LYS A 64 12.40 6.42 15.84
CA LYS A 64 12.66 5.08 16.39
C LYS A 64 11.47 4.67 17.25
N VAL A 65 10.95 3.47 17.00
CA VAL A 65 9.74 2.95 17.66
C VAL A 65 10.07 1.65 18.38
N ARG A 66 9.68 1.55 19.65
CA ARG A 66 9.88 0.31 20.43
C ARG A 66 8.86 -0.77 20.09
N GLU A 67 7.64 -0.38 19.74
CA GLU A 67 6.57 -1.29 19.35
C GLU A 67 5.72 -0.66 18.24
N LEU A 68 5.72 -1.28 17.06
CA LEU A 68 5.00 -0.81 15.87
C LEU A 68 3.52 -1.24 15.85
N LYS A 69 3.12 -2.19 16.70
CA LYS A 69 1.74 -2.70 16.73
C LYS A 69 0.75 -1.58 17.01
N SER A 70 -0.04 -1.24 15.98
CA SER A 70 -1.03 -0.14 16.04
C SER A 70 -0.43 1.22 16.38
N TYR A 71 0.82 1.46 15.97
CA TYR A 71 1.50 2.73 16.19
C TYR A 71 0.82 3.86 15.41
N ILE A 72 0.58 4.98 16.10
CA ILE A 72 0.01 6.20 15.55
C ILE A 72 0.92 7.35 15.96
N PHE A 73 1.17 8.27 15.03
CA PHE A 73 1.90 9.49 15.32
C PHE A 73 1.36 10.66 14.51
N ASN A 74 1.50 11.86 15.07
CA ASN A 74 1.15 13.10 14.40
C ASN A 74 2.30 13.49 13.47
N LEU A 75 1.94 13.96 12.28
CA LEU A 75 2.89 14.56 11.36
C LEU A 75 2.20 15.70 10.60
N GLU A 76 2.62 16.92 10.92
CA GLU A 76 2.20 18.11 10.17
C GLU A 76 2.96 18.16 8.85
N ILE A 77 2.25 17.91 7.76
CA ILE A 77 2.78 17.93 6.39
C ILE A 77 1.80 18.66 5.47
N PRO A 78 2.32 19.39 4.47
CA PRO A 78 1.48 20.09 3.51
C PRO A 78 0.42 19.19 2.86
N PRO A 79 -0.85 19.65 2.76
CA PRO A 79 -1.91 18.92 2.08
C PRO A 79 -1.71 18.86 0.57
N SER A 80 -2.52 18.05 -0.10
CA SER A 80 -2.52 17.85 -1.55
C SER A 80 -1.16 17.41 -2.13
N ASN A 81 -0.43 16.60 -1.37
CA ASN A 81 0.89 16.07 -1.74
C ASN A 81 0.98 14.56 -1.53
N ILE A 82 1.90 13.92 -2.24
CA ILE A 82 2.24 12.49 -2.07
C ILE A 82 3.56 12.38 -1.32
N TYR A 83 3.60 11.43 -0.39
CA TYR A 83 4.76 11.16 0.44
C TYR A 83 5.13 9.68 0.38
N ILE A 84 6.39 9.39 0.72
CA ILE A 84 6.90 8.04 0.89
C ILE A 84 7.16 7.82 2.38
N ILE A 85 6.67 6.72 2.92
CA ILE A 85 6.99 6.26 4.27
C ILE A 85 7.72 4.93 4.17
N ARG A 86 8.84 4.82 4.88
CA ARG A 86 9.64 3.60 4.97
C ARG A 86 9.58 3.09 6.40
N ILE A 87 9.25 1.82 6.54
CA ILE A 87 9.25 1.11 7.81
C ILE A 87 10.42 0.13 7.80
N TYR A 88 11.38 0.35 8.68
CA TYR A 88 12.42 -0.63 8.99
C TYR A 88 11.97 -1.49 10.16
N ASN A 89 11.80 -2.79 9.91
CA ASN A 89 11.42 -3.77 10.93
C ASN A 89 12.01 -5.13 10.54
N ASN A 90 12.47 -5.90 11.52
CA ASN A 90 13.06 -7.23 11.31
C ASN A 90 14.16 -7.27 10.24
N GLY A 91 15.02 -6.24 10.20
CA GLY A 91 16.15 -6.17 9.27
C GLY A 91 15.82 -5.70 7.86
N ILE A 92 14.55 -5.42 7.53
CA ILE A 92 14.09 -5.13 6.17
C ILE A 92 13.41 -3.76 6.14
N TYR A 93 13.60 -3.02 5.05
CA TYR A 93 12.81 -1.83 4.75
C TYR A 93 11.62 -2.20 3.86
N LYS A 94 10.44 -1.74 4.26
CA LYS A 94 9.24 -1.73 3.41
C LYS A 94 8.81 -0.29 3.17
N SER A 95 8.45 0.03 1.93
CA SER A 95 8.14 1.39 1.49
C SER A 95 6.69 1.46 1.02
N PHE A 96 6.00 2.51 1.42
CA PHE A 96 4.62 2.78 1.03
C PHE A 96 4.51 4.22 0.55
N LYS A 97 3.59 4.47 -0.38
CA LYS A 97 3.16 5.81 -0.75
C LYS A 97 1.84 6.14 -0.05
N PHE A 98 1.65 7.38 0.36
CA PHE A 98 0.37 7.86 0.85
C PHE A 98 0.13 9.29 0.38
N THR A 99 -1.16 9.62 0.20
CA THR A 99 -1.60 10.96 -0.20
C THR A 99 -2.13 11.67 1.03
N VAL A 100 -1.72 12.92 1.20
CA VAL A 100 -2.36 13.85 2.12
C VAL A 100 -3.40 14.60 1.31
N PRO A 101 -4.70 14.47 1.62
CA PRO A 101 -5.76 15.20 0.91
C PRO A 101 -5.54 16.72 1.01
#